data_AF-A0A7K6UT91-F1
#
_entry.id   AF-A0A7K6UT91-F1
#
_cell.length_a   1.000
_cell.length_b   1.000
_cell.length_c   1.000
_cell.angle_alpha   90.00
_cell.angle_beta   90.00
_cell.angle_gamma   90.00
#
_symmetry.space_group_name_H-M   'P 1'
#
loop_
_entity.id
_entity.type
_entity.pdbx_description
1 polymer ?
#
loop_
_entity_poly.entity_id
_entity_poly.type
_entity_poly.pdbx_seq_one_letter_code
_entity_poly.pdbx_strand_id
1 'polypeptide(L)'
;ELQITFPSKRKCVNKTSEPESSRVASFNFASNIPADSVYKAANQGLPKSDKRLEPVSKTVTRCPLSRYQLEAELKKKNQLVKTLKQQLERAEGTIQLRELKKENEKLIHEVEKLKKIQDTCMTILESRSIDPVTGSNMEEEKATRACREKTTMLTKKVIEELMLFCHTVAKEKEMLETAMAKWKSAQEENQHALEKHSYIQAQIKELTAILEALGKLLSM
;
A
#
# COMPACT_ATOMS: atom_id res chain seq x y z
N GLU A 1 -16.04 35.39 -36.32
CA GLU A 1 -15.25 34.20 -36.68
C GLU A 1 -13.78 34.47 -36.39
N LEU A 2 -13.18 33.74 -35.46
CA LEU A 2 -11.74 33.66 -35.27
C LEU A 2 -11.45 32.25 -34.76
N GLN A 3 -10.80 31.51 -35.63
CA GLN A 3 -10.63 30.06 -35.64
C GLN A 3 -9.37 29.72 -34.85
N ILE A 4 -9.51 28.98 -33.74
CA ILE A 4 -8.37 28.43 -33.00
C ILE A 4 -8.35 26.93 -33.25
N THR A 5 -7.44 26.54 -34.13
CA THR A 5 -7.14 25.17 -34.54
C THR A 5 -6.23 24.52 -33.51
N PHE A 6 -6.69 23.46 -32.86
CA PHE A 6 -5.85 22.62 -31.99
C PHE A 6 -5.26 21.44 -32.79
N PRO A 7 -3.97 21.12 -32.65
CA PRO A 7 -3.38 19.99 -33.34
C PRO A 7 -3.71 18.67 -32.63
N SER A 8 -4.19 17.73 -33.44
CA SER A 8 -4.29 16.30 -33.18
C SER A 8 -2.90 15.66 -33.01
N LYS A 9 -2.76 14.78 -32.00
CA LYS A 9 -2.12 13.44 -32.04
C LYS A 9 -1.64 13.01 -30.64
N ARG A 10 -2.21 11.92 -30.11
CA ARG A 10 -1.56 10.58 -29.97
C ARG A 10 -2.44 9.67 -29.12
N LYS A 11 -2.96 8.62 -29.76
CA LYS A 11 -3.38 7.38 -29.09
C LYS A 11 -2.12 6.68 -28.58
N CYS A 12 -2.03 6.42 -27.28
CA CYS A 12 -1.10 5.43 -26.75
C CYS A 12 -1.76 4.05 -26.78
N VAL A 13 -1.36 3.26 -27.78
CA VAL A 13 -1.44 1.80 -27.77
C VAL A 13 -0.12 1.31 -27.17
N ASN A 14 -0.18 0.52 -26.10
CA ASN A 14 0.85 -0.44 -25.65
C ASN A 14 0.06 -1.56 -24.94
N LYS A 15 -0.30 -2.69 -25.58
CA LYS A 15 0.47 -3.94 -25.68
C LYS A 15 1.44 -4.22 -24.52
N THR A 16 1.01 -5.16 -23.67
CA THR A 16 1.72 -6.34 -23.16
C THR A 16 3.18 -6.19 -22.72
N SER A 17 3.43 -6.32 -21.42
CA SER A 17 4.68 -6.93 -20.90
C SER A 17 4.42 -7.50 -19.50
N GLU A 18 4.50 -8.82 -19.41
CA GLU A 18 4.78 -9.54 -18.16
C GLU A 18 6.20 -9.24 -17.69
N PRO A 19 6.50 -9.32 -16.38
CA PRO A 19 7.84 -9.59 -15.92
C PRO A 19 7.96 -11.06 -15.47
N GLU A 20 8.62 -11.89 -16.27
CA GLU A 20 9.31 -13.09 -15.81
C GLU A 20 10.64 -12.71 -15.16
N SER A 21 10.81 -13.04 -13.88
CA SER A 21 12.05 -13.52 -13.24
C SER A 21 11.72 -13.72 -11.75
N SER A 22 12.10 -14.77 -11.03
CA SER A 22 13.20 -15.71 -11.21
C SER A 22 12.91 -17.04 -10.49
N ARG A 23 13.58 -18.06 -11.00
CA ARG A 23 13.65 -19.50 -10.68
C ARG A 23 13.77 -19.90 -9.18
N VAL A 24 13.37 -21.16 -8.95
CA VAL A 24 13.66 -22.12 -7.84
C VAL A 24 12.54 -22.22 -6.78
N ALA A 25 11.90 -23.35 -6.45
CA ALA A 25 12.02 -24.76 -6.84
C ALA A 25 10.61 -25.39 -6.95
N SER A 26 10.37 -26.11 -8.05
CA SER A 26 9.21 -27.01 -8.18
C SER A 26 9.54 -28.31 -7.44
N PHE A 27 8.80 -28.63 -6.38
CA PHE A 27 8.82 -29.96 -5.78
C PHE A 27 8.07 -30.94 -6.70
N ASN A 28 8.82 -31.62 -7.55
CA ASN A 28 8.32 -32.75 -8.34
C ASN A 28 8.14 -33.98 -7.43
N PHE A 29 6.89 -34.41 -7.20
CA PHE A 29 6.60 -35.77 -6.74
C PHE A 29 6.76 -36.74 -7.92
N ALA A 30 7.99 -37.17 -8.18
CA ALA A 30 8.27 -38.27 -9.09
C ALA A 30 8.30 -39.58 -8.29
N SER A 31 7.20 -40.34 -8.35
CA SER A 31 7.17 -41.75 -7.97
C SER A 31 7.89 -42.55 -9.05
N ASN A 32 9.08 -43.06 -8.73
CA ASN A 32 9.75 -44.09 -9.51
C ASN A 32 9.92 -45.32 -8.60
N ILE A 33 9.08 -46.32 -8.81
CA ILE A 33 9.38 -47.71 -8.48
C ILE A 33 9.64 -48.39 -9.82
N PRO A 34 10.77 -49.09 -9.97
CA PRO A 34 10.64 -50.49 -10.35
C PRO A 34 11.36 -51.43 -9.37
N ALA A 35 10.70 -52.57 -9.17
CA ALA A 35 11.13 -53.70 -8.39
C ALA A 35 12.54 -54.18 -8.76
N ASP A 36 13.38 -54.38 -7.74
CA ASP A 36 14.22 -55.57 -7.66
C ASP A 36 14.81 -55.71 -6.24
N SER A 37 14.29 -56.66 -5.46
CA SER A 37 15.07 -57.27 -4.39
C SER A 37 14.56 -58.69 -4.15
N VAL A 38 15.17 -59.56 -4.94
CA VAL A 38 15.29 -61.01 -4.75
C VAL A 38 15.63 -61.32 -3.28
N TYR A 39 14.69 -61.91 -2.55
CA TYR A 39 15.01 -62.51 -1.25
C TYR A 39 15.79 -63.80 -1.48
N LYS A 40 17.09 -63.71 -1.15
CA LYS A 40 18.10 -64.77 -1.20
C LYS A 40 17.77 -65.84 -0.14
N ALA A 41 17.44 -67.05 -0.59
CA ALA A 41 17.40 -68.22 0.27
C ALA A 41 18.83 -68.60 0.69
N ALA A 42 19.12 -68.53 1.99
CA ALA A 42 20.36 -69.03 2.57
C ALA A 42 20.08 -70.31 3.35
N ASN A 43 20.48 -71.43 2.74
CA ASN A 43 20.58 -72.74 3.35
C ASN A 43 21.64 -72.74 4.46
N GLN A 44 21.24 -73.06 5.69
CA GLN A 44 22.06 -73.67 6.73
C GLN A 44 21.12 -74.66 7.43
N GLY A 45 21.31 -75.97 7.40
CA GLY A 45 22.52 -76.69 7.79
C GLY A 45 22.09 -77.62 8.93
N LEU A 46 21.77 -78.87 8.58
CA LEU A 46 21.51 -79.98 9.51
C LEU A 46 22.64 -80.09 10.56
N PRO A 47 22.31 -80.59 11.77
CA PRO A 47 22.96 -81.83 12.18
C PRO A 47 21.93 -82.91 12.56
N LYS A 48 22.15 -84.12 12.04
CA LYS A 48 21.50 -85.36 12.47
C LYS A 48 22.15 -85.84 13.77
N SER A 49 21.37 -86.24 14.76
CA SER A 49 21.55 -87.54 15.43
C SER A 49 20.32 -87.91 16.26
N ASP A 50 20.00 -89.19 16.19
CA ASP A 50 18.80 -89.89 16.64
C ASP A 50 18.45 -89.78 18.13
N LYS A 51 17.14 -89.79 18.41
CA LYS A 51 16.47 -90.75 19.31
C LYS A 51 14.94 -90.57 19.29
N ARG A 52 14.29 -91.44 18.51
CA ARG A 52 13.03 -92.16 18.76
C ARG A 52 12.17 -91.67 19.94
N LEU A 53 10.93 -91.24 19.65
CA LEU A 53 9.67 -91.80 20.19
C LEU A 53 8.46 -91.08 19.56
N GLU A 54 7.68 -91.86 18.81
CA GLU A 54 6.26 -91.69 18.45
C GLU A 54 5.40 -91.04 19.55
N PRO A 55 4.35 -90.26 19.22
CA PRO A 55 3.08 -90.94 18.93
C PRO A 55 2.19 -90.32 17.83
N VAL A 56 1.69 -91.20 16.97
CA VAL A 56 0.27 -91.42 16.62
C VAL A 56 -0.53 -90.21 16.14
N SER A 57 -0.58 -90.06 14.82
CA SER A 57 -1.62 -89.39 14.06
C SER A 57 -2.97 -90.08 14.25
N LYS A 58 -3.94 -89.39 14.87
CA LYS A 58 -5.35 -89.78 14.82
C LYS A 58 -6.05 -88.98 13.73
N THR A 59 -6.24 -89.64 12.60
CA THR A 59 -7.22 -89.34 11.57
C THR A 59 -8.60 -89.18 12.22
N VAL A 60 -9.11 -87.96 12.32
CA VAL A 60 -10.50 -87.73 12.74
C VAL A 60 -11.40 -87.90 11.52
N THR A 61 -11.92 -89.12 11.41
CA THR A 61 -13.10 -89.47 10.64
C THR A 61 -14.23 -88.50 10.98
N ARG A 62 -14.80 -87.82 9.98
CA ARG A 62 -16.01 -86.97 10.11
C ARG A 62 -17.20 -87.83 10.56
N CYS A 63 -17.36 -88.03 11.86
CA CYS A 63 -18.64 -88.47 12.44
C CYS A 63 -19.66 -87.34 12.35
N PRO A 64 -20.95 -87.59 12.04
CA PRO A 64 -21.97 -86.56 12.10
C PRO A 64 -22.11 -86.12 13.56
N LEU A 65 -21.63 -84.92 13.91
CA LEU A 65 -21.89 -84.35 15.22
C LEU A 65 -23.40 -84.29 15.44
N SER A 66 -23.87 -84.74 16.60
CA SER A 66 -25.26 -84.57 17.02
C SER A 66 -25.64 -83.09 16.92
N ARG A 67 -26.85 -82.79 16.42
CA ARG A 67 -27.36 -81.42 16.21
C ARG A 67 -27.09 -80.51 17.42
N TYR A 68 -27.22 -81.03 18.64
CA TYR A 68 -26.94 -80.32 19.89
C TYR A 68 -25.47 -79.91 20.09
N GLN A 69 -24.51 -80.74 19.66
CA GLN A 69 -23.08 -80.41 19.75
C GLN A 69 -22.72 -79.30 18.75
N LEU A 70 -23.31 -79.35 17.54
CA LEU A 70 -23.14 -78.31 16.54
C LEU A 70 -23.74 -76.97 17.00
N GLU A 71 -24.91 -76.99 17.64
CA GLU A 71 -25.54 -75.79 18.21
C GLU A 71 -24.73 -75.20 19.37
N ALA A 72 -24.15 -76.03 20.24
CA ALA A 72 -23.27 -75.57 21.31
C ALA A 72 -21.99 -74.93 20.77
N GLU A 73 -21.39 -75.53 19.74
CA GLU A 73 -20.21 -74.98 19.08
C GLU A 73 -20.52 -73.67 18.34
N LEU A 74 -21.69 -73.58 17.69
CA LEU A 74 -22.16 -72.36 17.02
C LEU A 74 -22.39 -71.24 18.05
N LYS A 75 -22.99 -71.53 19.20
CA LYS A 75 -23.13 -70.56 20.30
C LYS A 75 -21.78 -70.08 20.83
N LYS A 76 -20.83 -71.00 21.02
CA LYS A 76 -19.45 -70.65 21.44
C LYS A 76 -18.73 -69.77 20.41
N LYS A 77 -18.84 -70.12 19.12
CA LYS A 77 -18.27 -69.33 18.02
C LYS A 77 -18.93 -67.96 17.91
N ASN A 78 -20.25 -67.86 18.07
CA ASN A 78 -20.97 -66.58 18.04
C ASN A 78 -20.57 -65.70 19.23
N GLN A 79 -20.43 -66.27 20.43
CA GLN A 79 -19.93 -65.53 21.59
C GLN A 79 -18.51 -65.03 21.38
N LEU A 80 -17.63 -65.84 20.78
CA LEU A 80 -16.28 -65.44 20.41
C LEU A 80 -16.28 -64.31 19.38
N VAL A 81 -17.15 -64.37 18.36
CA VAL A 81 -17.30 -63.28 17.38
C VAL A 81 -17.77 -62.00 18.05
N LYS A 82 -18.71 -62.07 19.00
CA LYS A 82 -19.17 -60.90 19.74
C LYS A 82 -18.05 -60.27 20.57
N THR A 83 -17.26 -61.07 21.29
CA THR A 83 -16.13 -60.55 22.07
C THR A 83 -15.02 -59.98 21.17
N LEU A 84 -14.71 -60.64 20.04
CA LEU A 84 -13.75 -60.13 19.08
C LEU A 84 -14.21 -58.82 18.43
N LYS A 85 -15.50 -58.68 18.09
CA LYS A 85 -16.08 -57.43 17.59
C LYS A 85 -15.91 -56.28 18.59
N GLN A 86 -16.26 -56.52 19.86
CA GLN A 86 -16.07 -55.50 20.91
C GLN A 86 -14.60 -55.18 21.19
N GLN A 87 -13.69 -56.13 20.98
CA GLN A 87 -12.25 -55.88 21.09
C GLN A 87 -11.73 -55.05 19.91
N LEU A 88 -12.21 -55.32 18.69
CA LEU A 88 -11.87 -54.56 17.49
C LEU A 88 -12.35 -53.10 17.60
N GLU A 89 -13.61 -52.87 17.94
CA GLU A 89 -14.16 -51.51 18.11
C GLU A 89 -13.39 -50.71 19.17
N ARG A 90 -12.99 -51.36 20.27
CA ARG A 90 -12.14 -50.74 21.31
C ARG A 90 -10.74 -50.43 20.80
N ALA A 91 -10.14 -51.31 20.01
CA ALA A 91 -8.83 -51.10 19.42
C ALA A 91 -8.84 -49.94 18.41
N GLU A 92 -9.83 -49.91 17.52
CA GLU A 92 -10.05 -48.84 16.55
C GLU A 92 -10.26 -47.48 17.24
N GLY A 93 -11.13 -47.42 18.26
CA GLY A 93 -11.33 -46.20 19.06
C GLY A 93 -10.06 -45.74 19.78
N THR A 94 -9.21 -46.67 20.24
CA THR A 94 -7.92 -46.34 20.86
C THR A 94 -6.92 -45.78 19.86
N ILE A 95 -6.90 -46.32 18.64
CA ILE A 95 -6.05 -45.82 17.54
C ILE A 95 -6.49 -44.41 17.14
N GLN A 96 -7.79 -44.21 16.89
CA GLN A 96 -8.36 -42.90 16.57
C GLN A 96 -8.07 -41.87 17.66
N LEU A 97 -8.24 -42.25 18.93
CA LEU A 97 -7.94 -41.36 20.06
C LEU A 97 -6.47 -40.99 20.14
N ARG A 98 -5.55 -41.89 19.79
CA ARG A 98 -4.11 -41.60 19.72
C ARG A 98 -3.79 -40.63 18.58
N GLU A 99 -4.39 -40.82 17.41
CA GLU A 99 -4.22 -39.93 16.26
C GLU A 99 -4.76 -38.52 16.56
N LEU A 100 -5.96 -38.42 17.14
CA LEU A 100 -6.55 -37.15 17.56
C LEU A 100 -5.70 -36.44 18.61
N LYS A 101 -5.13 -37.18 19.59
CA LYS A 101 -4.20 -36.60 20.57
C LYS A 101 -2.96 -36.03 19.91
N LYS A 102 -2.35 -36.77 18.98
CA LYS A 102 -1.17 -36.31 18.23
C LYS A 102 -1.49 -35.07 17.40
N GLU A 103 -2.65 -35.02 16.76
CA GLU A 103 -3.05 -33.85 15.98
C GLU A 103 -3.33 -32.64 16.89
N ASN A 104 -3.97 -32.85 18.04
CA ASN A 104 -4.20 -31.81 19.02
C ASN A 104 -2.89 -31.23 19.57
N GLU A 105 -1.87 -32.06 19.83
CA GLU A 105 -0.53 -31.60 20.23
C GLU A 105 0.13 -30.72 19.16
N LYS A 106 0.01 -31.10 17.87
CA LYS A 106 0.49 -30.26 16.76
C LYS A 106 -0.23 -28.92 16.71
N LEU A 107 -1.56 -28.93 16.83
CA LEU A 107 -2.37 -27.71 16.82
C LEU A 107 -2.01 -26.79 17.98
N ILE A 108 -1.77 -27.32 19.18
CA ILE A 108 -1.31 -26.54 20.33
C ILE A 108 0.02 -25.84 20.02
N HIS A 109 0.98 -26.57 19.44
CA HIS A 109 2.27 -25.99 19.08
C HIS A 109 2.14 -24.92 17.99
N GLU A 110 1.26 -25.12 17.01
CA GLU A 110 1.02 -24.13 15.96
C GLU A 110 0.36 -22.85 16.52
N VAL A 111 -0.61 -23.00 17.42
CA VAL A 111 -1.21 -21.86 18.13
C VAL A 111 -0.14 -21.09 18.91
N GLU A 112 0.81 -21.77 19.56
CA GLU A 112 1.89 -21.10 20.27
C GLU A 112 2.84 -20.33 19.32
N LYS A 113 3.15 -20.88 18.14
CA LYS A 113 3.92 -20.16 17.12
C LYS A 113 3.18 -18.94 16.60
N LEU A 114 1.88 -19.09 16.30
CA LEU A 114 1.06 -17.99 15.83
C LEU A 114 0.97 -16.86 16.87
N LYS A 115 0.88 -17.20 18.17
CA LYS A 115 0.97 -16.20 19.25
C LYS A 115 2.31 -15.47 19.26
N LYS A 116 3.43 -16.18 19.14
CA LYS A 116 4.77 -15.55 19.05
C LYS A 116 4.89 -14.63 17.84
N ILE A 117 4.34 -15.02 16.69
CA ILE A 117 4.30 -14.19 15.49
C ILE A 117 3.44 -12.94 15.75
N GLN A 118 2.26 -13.10 16.34
CA GLN A 118 1.37 -11.99 16.69
C GLN A 118 2.05 -10.99 17.63
N ASP A 119 2.70 -11.46 18.70
CA ASP A 119 3.41 -10.62 19.67
C ASP A 119 4.56 -9.86 19.00
N THR A 120 5.31 -10.53 18.11
CA THR A 120 6.38 -9.91 17.33
C THR A 120 5.85 -8.82 16.39
N CYS A 121 4.77 -9.11 15.67
CA CYS A 121 4.10 -8.13 14.80
C CYS A 121 3.60 -6.93 15.60
N MET A 122 2.98 -7.16 16.76
CA MET A 122 2.49 -6.08 17.62
C MET A 122 3.64 -5.19 18.11
N THR A 123 4.73 -5.80 18.56
CA THR A 123 5.93 -5.06 19.01
C THR A 123 6.50 -4.19 17.89
N ILE A 124 6.56 -4.71 16.65
CA ILE A 124 7.05 -3.94 15.49
C ILE A 124 6.13 -2.76 15.21
N LEU A 125 4.81 -2.97 15.20
CA LEU A 125 3.83 -1.93 14.95
C LEU A 125 3.89 -0.82 16.01
N GLU A 126 3.95 -1.20 17.29
CA GLU A 126 4.12 -0.26 18.40
C GLU A 126 5.43 0.52 18.31
N SER A 127 6.55 -0.15 18.07
CA SER A 127 7.88 0.50 17.97
C SER A 127 7.98 1.52 16.84
N ARG A 128 7.20 1.33 15.77
CA ARG A 128 7.18 2.20 14.60
C ARG A 128 5.98 3.14 14.58
N SER A 129 5.18 3.16 15.64
CA SER A 129 3.94 3.96 15.73
C SER A 129 3.01 3.72 14.54
N ILE A 130 2.95 2.49 14.03
CA ILE A 130 2.11 2.10 12.88
C ILE A 130 0.75 1.66 13.42
N ASP A 131 -0.32 2.25 12.88
CA ASP A 131 -1.68 1.82 13.19
C ASP A 131 -1.94 0.41 12.61
N PRO A 132 -2.33 -0.58 13.42
CA PRO A 132 -2.54 -1.96 12.95
C PRO A 132 -3.69 -2.09 11.94
N VAL A 133 -4.61 -1.13 11.87
CA VAL A 133 -5.76 -1.17 10.96
C VAL A 133 -5.44 -0.51 9.62
N THR A 134 -4.87 0.68 9.67
CA THR A 134 -4.61 1.55 8.50
C THR A 134 -3.21 1.33 7.91
N GLY A 135 -2.29 0.72 8.68
CA GLY A 135 -0.90 0.51 8.28
C GLY A 135 -0.07 1.80 8.15
N SER A 136 -0.60 2.92 8.61
CA SER A 136 0.04 4.24 8.49
C SER A 136 0.84 4.59 9.74
N ASN A 137 1.98 5.24 9.57
CA ASN A 137 2.76 5.77 10.69
C ASN A 137 2.07 7.01 11.25
N MET A 138 1.55 6.90 12.47
CA MET A 138 0.78 7.96 13.11
C MET A 138 1.61 9.23 13.35
N GLU A 139 2.91 9.09 13.62
CA GLU A 139 3.79 10.23 13.87
C GLU A 139 4.11 10.98 12.58
N GLU A 140 4.44 10.24 11.52
CA GLU A 140 4.65 10.80 10.19
C GLU A 140 3.38 11.48 9.66
N GLU A 141 2.20 10.89 9.87
CA GLU A 141 0.95 11.50 9.45
C GLU A 141 0.66 12.80 10.22
N LYS A 142 0.89 12.82 11.54
CA LYS A 142 0.77 14.05 12.34
C LYS A 142 1.72 15.13 11.84
N ALA A 143 2.98 14.79 11.57
CA ALA A 143 3.97 15.72 11.04
C ALA A 143 3.56 16.26 9.65
N THR A 144 3.08 15.38 8.77
CA THR A 144 2.60 15.75 7.43
C THR A 144 1.38 16.66 7.51
N ARG A 145 0.45 16.37 8.41
CA ARG A 145 -0.74 17.21 8.66
C ARG A 145 -0.34 18.60 9.19
N ALA A 146 0.51 18.66 10.20
CA ALA A 146 1.01 19.92 10.75
C ALA A 146 1.78 20.74 9.70
N CYS A 147 2.57 20.08 8.85
CA CYS A 147 3.25 20.73 7.72
C CYS A 147 2.23 21.31 6.74
N ARG A 148 1.22 20.53 6.33
CA ARG A 148 0.13 21.00 5.46
C ARG A 148 -0.60 22.20 6.05
N GLU A 149 -0.95 22.17 7.33
CA GLU A 149 -1.62 23.29 8.01
C GLU A 149 -0.77 24.56 8.04
N LYS A 150 0.53 24.43 8.30
CA LYS A 150 1.45 25.58 8.22
C LYS A 150 1.53 26.14 6.80
N THR A 151 1.65 25.27 5.80
CA THR A 151 1.70 25.68 4.39
C THR A 151 0.42 26.39 3.96
N THR A 152 -0.76 25.87 4.32
CA THR A 152 -2.03 26.50 3.97
C THR A 152 -2.20 27.84 4.66
N MET A 153 -1.83 27.95 5.94
CA MET A 153 -1.86 29.22 6.69
C MET A 153 -0.95 30.27 6.03
N LEU A 154 0.31 29.92 5.74
CA LEU A 154 1.25 30.82 5.10
C LEU A 154 0.77 31.25 3.72
N THR A 155 0.23 30.31 2.93
CA THR A 155 -0.33 30.60 1.61
C THR A 155 -1.46 31.61 1.71
N LYS A 156 -2.38 31.44 2.67
CA LYS A 156 -3.46 32.39 2.93
C LYS A 156 -2.93 33.78 3.28
N LYS A 157 -1.94 33.86 4.18
CA LYS A 157 -1.31 35.13 4.57
C LYS A 157 -0.66 35.85 3.37
N VAL A 158 0.07 35.12 2.54
CA VAL A 158 0.70 35.68 1.33
C VAL A 158 -0.36 36.20 0.35
N ILE A 159 -1.46 35.47 0.17
CA ILE A 159 -2.58 35.93 -0.66
C ILE A 159 -3.17 37.23 -0.11
N GLU A 160 -3.43 37.30 1.20
CA GLU A 160 -3.97 38.50 1.86
C GLU A 160 -3.03 39.70 1.72
N GLU A 161 -1.72 39.53 1.96
CA GLU A 161 -0.73 40.59 1.79
C GLU A 161 -0.60 41.05 0.33
N LEU A 162 -0.66 40.12 -0.63
CA LEU A 162 -0.61 40.45 -2.06
C LEU A 162 -1.85 41.24 -2.49
N MET A 163 -3.04 40.87 -2.02
CA MET A 163 -4.26 41.64 -2.30
C MET A 163 -4.18 43.05 -1.71
N LEU A 164 -3.69 43.19 -0.48
CA LEU A 164 -3.48 44.49 0.17
C LEU A 164 -2.49 45.34 -0.62
N PHE A 165 -1.36 44.75 -1.04
CA PHE A 165 -0.36 45.42 -1.86
C PHE A 165 -0.96 45.92 -3.18
N CYS A 166 -1.67 45.06 -3.92
CA CYS A 166 -2.33 45.44 -5.17
C CYS A 166 -3.32 46.60 -4.98
N HIS A 167 -4.10 46.58 -3.89
CA HIS A 167 -5.02 47.67 -3.57
C HIS A 167 -4.28 48.98 -3.27
N THR A 168 -3.21 48.93 -2.48
CA THR A 168 -2.38 50.11 -2.17
C THR A 168 -1.76 50.70 -3.42
N VAL A 169 -1.17 49.86 -4.28
CA VAL A 169 -0.58 50.30 -5.56
C VAL A 169 -1.62 50.93 -6.47
N ALA A 170 -2.84 50.38 -6.54
CA ALA A 170 -3.93 50.97 -7.32
C ALA A 170 -4.29 52.38 -6.82
N LYS A 171 -4.38 52.55 -5.49
CA LYS A 171 -4.66 53.84 -4.86
C LYS A 171 -3.52 54.85 -5.07
N GLU A 172 -2.27 54.42 -4.91
CA GLU A 172 -1.10 55.27 -5.17
C GLU A 172 -1.02 55.71 -6.62
N LYS A 173 -1.34 54.81 -7.56
CA LYS A 173 -1.44 55.13 -8.98
C LYS A 173 -2.51 56.20 -9.25
N GLU A 174 -3.71 56.06 -8.69
CA GLU A 174 -4.78 57.06 -8.83
C GLU A 174 -4.37 58.44 -8.28
N MET A 175 -3.71 58.47 -7.11
CA MET A 175 -3.19 59.70 -6.52
C MET A 175 -2.12 60.34 -7.41
N LEU A 176 -1.22 59.55 -8.00
CA LEU A 176 -0.20 60.03 -8.91
C LEU A 176 -0.80 60.59 -10.21
N GLU A 177 -1.78 59.91 -10.81
CA GLU A 177 -2.49 60.38 -12.00
C GLU A 177 -3.20 61.71 -11.73
N THR A 178 -3.84 61.84 -10.57
CA THR A 178 -4.48 63.09 -10.12
C THR A 178 -3.48 64.22 -9.94
N ALA A 179 -2.34 63.95 -9.30
CA ALA A 179 -1.28 64.94 -9.12
C ALA A 179 -0.67 65.37 -10.46
N MET A 180 -0.48 64.42 -11.38
CA MET A 180 0.02 64.69 -12.73
C MET A 180 -0.93 65.58 -13.53
N ALA A 181 -2.24 65.35 -13.43
CA ALA A 181 -3.25 66.20 -14.07
C ALA A 181 -3.21 67.63 -13.54
N LYS A 182 -3.11 67.81 -12.21
CA LYS A 182 -2.97 69.14 -11.58
C LYS A 182 -1.70 69.86 -12.02
N TRP A 183 -0.57 69.14 -12.07
CA TRP A 183 0.71 69.70 -12.51
C TRP A 183 0.65 70.18 -13.97
N LYS A 184 0.01 69.41 -14.86
CA LYS A 184 -0.20 69.84 -16.26
C LYS A 184 -1.04 71.12 -16.36
N SER A 185 -2.15 71.19 -15.62
CA SER A 185 -2.98 72.41 -15.59
C SER A 185 -2.20 73.63 -15.09
N ALA A 186 -1.41 73.48 -14.02
CA ALA A 186 -0.57 74.58 -13.51
C ALA A 186 0.54 74.98 -14.50
N GLN A 187 1.08 74.02 -15.26
CA GLN A 187 2.06 74.29 -16.30
C GLN A 187 1.45 75.12 -17.45
N GLU A 188 0.23 74.78 -17.88
CA GLU A 188 -0.50 75.54 -18.91
C GLU A 188 -0.82 76.96 -18.45
N GLU A 189 -1.27 77.14 -17.20
CA GLU A 189 -1.49 78.46 -16.61
C GLU A 189 -0.22 79.31 -16.57
N ASN A 190 0.91 78.71 -16.16
CA ASN A 190 2.20 79.38 -16.12
C ASN A 190 2.67 79.78 -17.54
N GLN A 191 2.48 78.92 -18.53
CA GLN A 191 2.80 79.21 -19.93
C GLN A 191 1.99 80.41 -20.45
N HIS A 192 0.69 80.43 -20.18
CA HIS A 192 -0.17 81.55 -20.55
C HIS A 192 0.20 82.84 -19.81
N ALA A 193 0.60 82.77 -18.54
CA ALA A 193 1.11 83.93 -17.81
C ALA A 193 2.40 84.48 -18.43
N LEU A 194 3.32 83.61 -18.87
CA LEU A 194 4.56 83.99 -19.54
C LEU A 194 4.31 84.68 -20.90
N GLU A 195 3.32 84.20 -21.65
CA GLU A 195 2.89 84.82 -22.92
C GLU A 195 2.33 86.23 -22.68
N LYS A 196 1.47 86.40 -21.66
CA LYS A 196 0.96 87.73 -21.25
C LYS A 196 2.08 88.66 -20.82
N HIS A 197 3.03 88.18 -20.02
CA HIS A 197 4.19 88.97 -19.61
C HIS A 197 5.00 89.43 -20.82
N SER A 198 5.25 88.54 -21.77
CA SER A 198 5.98 88.86 -23.02
C SER A 198 5.24 89.90 -23.86
N TYR A 199 3.92 89.81 -23.95
CA TYR A 199 3.08 90.79 -24.63
C TYR A 199 3.16 92.18 -23.98
N ILE A 200 2.98 92.26 -22.66
CA ILE A 200 3.07 93.53 -21.90
C ILE A 200 4.48 94.12 -22.04
N GLN A 201 5.52 93.28 -21.98
CA GLN A 201 6.89 93.73 -22.16
C GLN A 201 7.14 94.33 -23.55
N ALA A 202 6.53 93.78 -24.59
CA ALA A 202 6.59 94.36 -25.93
C ALA A 202 5.93 95.74 -26.00
N GLN A 203 4.74 95.90 -25.40
CA GLN A 203 4.06 97.20 -25.31
C GLN A 203 4.89 98.25 -24.55
N ILE A 204 5.50 97.86 -23.42
CA ILE A 204 6.37 98.77 -22.65
C ILE A 204 7.55 99.24 -23.51
N LYS A 205 8.20 98.33 -24.26
CA LYS A 205 9.31 98.69 -25.15
C LYS A 205 8.87 99.66 -26.25
N GLU A 206 7.70 99.42 -26.84
CA GLU A 206 7.12 100.32 -27.85
C GLU A 206 6.86 101.72 -27.28
N LEU A 207 6.17 101.80 -26.14
CA LEU A 207 5.91 103.08 -25.46
C LEU A 207 7.20 103.80 -25.05
N THR A 208 8.20 103.05 -24.57
CA THR A 208 9.52 103.60 -24.23
C THR A 208 10.20 104.20 -25.46
N ALA A 209 10.17 103.50 -26.60
CA ALA A 209 10.74 104.00 -27.85
C ALA A 209 10.03 105.29 -28.35
N ILE A 210 8.69 105.36 -28.23
CA ILE A 210 7.91 106.56 -28.56
C ILE A 210 8.31 107.73 -27.65
N LEU A 211 8.42 107.50 -26.34
CA LEU A 211 8.84 108.51 -25.37
C LEU A 211 10.26 109.02 -25.65
N GLU A 212 11.21 108.13 -25.95
CA GLU A 212 12.57 108.52 -26.34
C GLU A 212 12.59 109.34 -27.63
N ALA A 213 11.77 108.99 -28.62
CA ALA A 213 11.64 109.75 -29.86
C ALA A 213 11.07 111.16 -29.62
N LEU A 214 10.02 111.27 -28.80
CA LEU A 214 9.44 112.56 -28.41
C LEU A 214 10.43 113.41 -27.60
N GLY A 215 11.20 112.80 -26.69
CA GLY A 215 12.24 113.48 -25.93
C GLY A 215 13.34 114.06 -26.84
N LYS A 216 13.74 113.33 -27.88
CA LYS A 216 14.69 113.83 -28.90
C LYS A 216 14.12 115.01 -29.68
N LEU A 217 12.85 114.98 -30.05
CA LEU A 217 12.17 116.10 -30.73
C LEU A 217 12.11 117.37 -29.88
N LEU A 218 11.89 117.23 -28.57
CA LEU A 218 11.80 118.35 -27.63
C LEU A 218 13.16 118.92 -27.19
N SER A 219 14.26 118.23 -27.49
CA SER A 219 15.62 118.66 -27.16
C SER A 219 16.39 119.27 -28.35
N MET A 220 15.72 119.41 -29.50
CA MET A 220 16.15 120.23 -30.64
C MET A 220 15.60 121.65 -30.52
#